data_AF-A0A423PJA5-F1
#
_entry.id   AF-A0A423PJA5-F1
#
_cell.length_a   1.000
_cell.length_b   1.000
_cell.length_c   1.000
_cell.angle_alpha   90.00
_cell.angle_beta   90.00
_cell.angle_gamma   90.00
#
_symmetry.space_group_name_H-M   'P 1'
#
loop_
_entity.id
_entity.type
_entity.pdbx_description
1 polymer ?
#
loop_
_entity_poly.entity_id
_entity_poly.type
_entity_poly.pdbx_seq_one_letter_code
_entity_poly.pdbx_strand_id
1 'polypeptide(L)'
;MEQRANYTEQALQFRADHIIGRRNLAELTGTVQTCVSLWEHGLSQAETSIDLLTPEVLGMAGRSLGFCGEALFVMRGDTLVAANSWTVSTRGSKPVAYRVTVPDTGGGRSDTVLAGEVLHFKIGIPVERPWTGTSPLHRASLTAEMLYAVEDALADVFT
;
A
#
# COMPACT_ATOMS: atom_id res chain seq x y z
N MET A 1 6.13 17.92 30.36
CA MET A 1 7.28 17.89 29.43
C MET A 1 7.18 16.59 28.67
N GLU A 2 6.61 16.65 27.47
CA GLU A 2 6.22 15.49 26.68
C GLU A 2 7.45 14.92 25.96
N GLN A 3 7.72 13.64 26.23
CA GLN A 3 8.95 12.97 25.83
C GLN A 3 8.89 12.63 24.34
N ARG A 4 9.60 13.42 23.51
CA ARG A 4 9.91 13.08 22.12
C ARG A 4 10.64 11.74 22.10
N ALA A 5 9.95 10.65 21.80
CA ALA A 5 10.59 9.38 21.45
C ALA A 5 11.59 9.66 20.32
N ASN A 6 12.83 9.21 20.50
CA ASN A 6 13.98 9.65 19.72
C ASN A 6 13.77 9.28 18.23
N TYR A 7 13.98 10.19 17.28
CA TYR A 7 13.65 9.97 15.86
C TYR A 7 14.29 8.69 15.28
N THR A 8 15.47 8.34 15.77
CA THR A 8 16.16 7.09 15.43
C THR A 8 15.39 5.85 15.91
N GLU A 9 14.80 5.89 17.11
CA GLU A 9 13.99 4.80 17.66
C GLU A 9 12.71 4.59 16.83
N GLN A 10 12.09 5.68 16.37
CA GLN A 10 10.89 5.60 15.53
C GLN A 10 11.21 5.05 14.13
N ALA A 11 12.31 5.49 13.51
CA ALA A 11 12.76 4.92 12.23
C ALA A 11 13.16 3.44 12.34
N LEU A 12 13.78 3.03 13.45
CA LEU A 12 14.09 1.63 13.75
C LEU A 12 12.81 0.82 13.99
N GLN A 13 11.81 1.39 14.67
CA GLN A 13 10.51 0.76 14.89
C GLN A 13 9.76 0.55 13.56
N PHE A 14 9.77 1.52 12.64
CA PHE A 14 9.17 1.33 11.31
C PHE A 14 9.88 0.23 10.51
N ARG A 15 11.22 0.15 10.60
CA ARG A 15 11.96 -0.97 10.00
C ARG A 15 11.61 -2.29 10.67
N ALA A 16 11.52 -2.33 12.00
CA ALA A 16 11.11 -3.52 12.73
C ALA A 16 9.68 -3.94 12.36
N ASP A 17 8.73 -3.01 12.27
CA ASP A 17 7.34 -3.26 11.86
C ASP A 17 7.24 -3.72 10.39
N HIS A 18 8.11 -3.23 9.50
CA HIS A 18 8.24 -3.72 8.13
C HIS A 18 8.77 -5.15 8.08
N ILE A 19 9.75 -5.47 8.93
CA ILE A 19 10.32 -6.81 9.07
C ILE A 19 9.32 -7.78 9.73
N ILE A 20 8.47 -7.28 10.64
CA ILE A 20 7.54 -8.09 11.45
C ILE A 20 6.18 -8.30 10.77
N GLY A 21 5.91 -7.66 9.62
CA GLY A 21 4.78 -8.01 8.74
C GLY A 21 3.43 -7.99 9.45
N ARG A 22 2.92 -6.80 9.79
CA ARG A 22 1.68 -6.63 10.57
C ARG A 22 0.39 -7.07 9.87
N ARG A 23 0.44 -7.59 8.64
CA ARG A 23 -0.72 -8.05 7.86
C ARG A 23 -0.38 -9.33 7.11
N ASN A 24 -1.25 -10.34 7.26
CA ASN A 24 -1.29 -11.62 6.55
C ASN A 24 0.05 -12.36 6.34
N LEU A 25 0.16 -13.59 6.86
CA LEU A 25 1.28 -14.52 6.61
C LEU A 25 1.66 -14.65 5.10
N ALA A 26 0.72 -14.37 4.18
CA ALA A 26 0.94 -14.37 2.73
C ALA A 26 1.96 -13.31 2.31
N GLU A 27 1.95 -12.15 2.97
CA GLU A 27 2.92 -11.08 2.73
C GLU A 27 4.33 -11.52 3.11
N LEU A 28 4.51 -12.56 3.93
CA LEU A 28 5.82 -13.07 4.33
C LEU A 28 6.35 -14.19 3.41
N THR A 29 5.53 -14.70 2.49
CA THR A 29 5.93 -15.77 1.56
C THR A 29 6.86 -15.24 0.46
N GLY A 30 7.83 -16.05 0.05
CA GLY A 30 8.80 -15.68 -0.98
C GLY A 30 8.17 -15.47 -2.35
N THR A 31 7.15 -16.27 -2.67
CA THR A 31 6.39 -16.19 -3.92
C THR A 31 5.62 -14.88 -4.01
N VAL A 32 4.93 -14.47 -2.93
CA VAL A 32 4.19 -13.19 -2.93
C VAL A 32 5.17 -12.03 -3.02
N GLN A 33 6.25 -12.03 -2.25
CA GLN A 33 7.26 -10.96 -2.34
C GLN A 33 7.87 -10.86 -3.75
N THR A 34 8.09 -11.99 -4.43
CA THR A 34 8.56 -12.00 -5.82
C THR A 34 7.53 -11.39 -6.76
N CYS A 35 6.26 -11.81 -6.66
CA CYS A 35 5.17 -11.26 -7.47
C CYS A 35 4.98 -9.76 -7.22
N VAL A 36 4.99 -9.30 -5.97
CA VAL A 36 4.86 -7.88 -5.63
C VAL A 36 6.06 -7.09 -6.12
N SER A 37 7.28 -7.65 -6.04
CA SER A 37 8.47 -7.02 -6.58
C SER A 37 8.38 -6.79 -8.09
N LEU A 38 7.75 -7.69 -8.85
CA LEU A 38 7.48 -7.48 -10.29
C LEU A 38 6.57 -6.28 -10.53
N TRP A 39 5.56 -6.07 -9.69
CA TRP A 39 4.64 -4.92 -9.80
C TRP A 39 5.35 -3.62 -9.44
N GLU A 40 6.07 -3.62 -8.33
CA GLU A 40 6.88 -2.49 -7.85
C GLU A 40 7.90 -2.06 -8.93
N HIS A 41 8.69 -3.00 -9.45
CA HIS A 41 9.64 -2.71 -10.52
C HIS A 41 8.95 -2.27 -11.81
N GLY A 42 7.94 -3.01 -12.26
CA GLY A 42 7.24 -2.72 -13.51
C GLY A 42 6.64 -1.31 -13.54
N LEU A 43 6.02 -0.88 -12.44
CA LEU A 43 5.48 0.47 -12.33
C LEU A 43 6.58 1.53 -12.18
N SER A 44 7.66 1.27 -11.43
CA SER A 44 8.77 2.22 -11.29
C SER A 44 9.44 2.57 -12.63
N GLN A 45 9.41 1.66 -13.60
CA GLN A 45 9.99 1.84 -14.94
C GLN A 45 8.99 2.42 -15.95
N ALA A 46 7.74 2.68 -15.55
CA ALA A 46 6.73 3.17 -16.48
C ALA A 46 7.03 4.63 -16.89
N GLU A 47 7.00 4.88 -18.20
CA GLU A 47 7.15 6.23 -18.75
C GLU A 47 5.85 7.02 -18.59
N THR A 48 5.98 8.27 -18.14
CA THR A 48 4.85 9.17 -17.89
C THR A 48 5.22 10.60 -18.28
N SER A 49 4.26 11.35 -18.81
CA SER A 49 4.38 12.79 -19.07
C SER A 49 4.05 13.65 -17.84
N ILE A 50 3.76 13.02 -16.69
CA ILE A 50 3.38 13.69 -15.45
C ILE A 50 4.57 13.65 -14.48
N ASP A 51 5.15 14.81 -14.22
CA ASP A 51 6.36 14.96 -13.38
C ASP A 51 6.16 14.45 -11.93
N LEU A 52 4.94 14.53 -11.40
CA LEU A 52 4.60 14.04 -10.07
C LEU A 52 4.66 12.52 -9.94
N LEU A 53 4.49 11.79 -11.04
CA LEU A 53 4.49 10.32 -11.07
C LEU A 53 5.92 9.81 -11.23
N THR A 54 6.78 10.13 -10.25
CA THR A 54 8.16 9.68 -10.25
C THR A 54 8.26 8.15 -10.15
N PRO A 55 9.40 7.55 -10.57
CA PRO A 55 9.66 6.12 -10.38
C PRO A 55 9.40 5.62 -8.96
N GLU A 56 9.73 6.44 -7.94
CA GLU A 56 9.51 6.14 -6.53
C GLU A 56 8.00 6.07 -6.19
N VAL A 57 7.22 7.07 -6.63
CA VAL A 57 5.76 7.10 -6.43
C VAL A 57 5.10 5.90 -7.10
N LEU A 58 5.49 5.60 -8.33
CA LEU A 58 4.95 4.47 -9.09
C LEU A 58 5.37 3.13 -8.48
N GLY A 59 6.60 3.00 -7.98
CA GLY A 59 7.05 1.83 -7.22
C GLY A 59 6.23 1.61 -5.95
N MET A 60 6.04 2.66 -5.14
CA MET A 60 5.18 2.62 -3.95
C MET A 60 3.74 2.21 -4.31
N ALA A 61 3.20 2.78 -5.39
CA ALA A 61 1.88 2.41 -5.88
C ALA A 61 1.83 0.92 -6.27
N GLY A 62 2.81 0.42 -7.02
CA GLY A 62 2.89 -0.97 -7.44
C GLY A 62 2.92 -1.94 -6.28
N ARG A 63 3.75 -1.66 -5.28
CA ARG A 63 3.81 -2.46 -4.05
C ARG A 63 2.46 -2.49 -3.31
N SER A 64 1.86 -1.32 -3.09
CA SER A 64 0.57 -1.21 -2.40
C SER A 64 -0.58 -1.88 -3.16
N LEU A 65 -0.60 -1.74 -4.49
CA LEU A 65 -1.57 -2.44 -5.35
C LEU A 65 -1.41 -3.96 -5.28
N GLY A 66 -0.17 -4.47 -5.26
CA GLY A 66 0.11 -5.90 -5.13
C GLY A 66 -0.43 -6.50 -3.84
N PHE A 67 -0.32 -5.80 -2.72
CA PHE A 67 -0.81 -6.28 -1.41
C PHE A 67 -2.27 -5.98 -1.13
N CYS A 68 -2.70 -4.74 -1.31
CA CYS A 68 -4.00 -4.25 -0.86
C CYS A 68 -4.99 -4.04 -2.00
N GLY A 69 -4.51 -3.95 -3.25
CA GLY A 69 -5.33 -3.62 -4.42
C GLY A 69 -5.65 -2.14 -4.55
N GLU A 70 -5.08 -1.29 -3.70
CA GLU A 70 -5.27 0.15 -3.70
C GLU A 70 -4.00 0.88 -3.25
N ALA A 71 -3.80 2.10 -3.74
CA ALA A 71 -2.76 3.02 -3.33
C ALA A 71 -3.30 4.45 -3.36
N LEU A 72 -3.11 5.21 -2.29
CA LEU A 72 -3.63 6.58 -2.18
C LEU A 72 -2.48 7.56 -1.91
N PHE A 73 -2.43 8.59 -2.74
CA PHE A 73 -1.51 9.71 -2.60
C PHE A 73 -2.31 11.00 -2.48
N VAL A 74 -1.84 11.88 -1.60
CA VAL A 74 -2.43 13.19 -1.39
C VAL A 74 -1.57 14.21 -2.13
N MET A 75 -2.20 15.04 -2.97
CA MET A 75 -1.53 16.12 -3.69
C MET A 75 -1.21 17.26 -2.72
N ARG A 76 0.05 17.66 -2.68
CA ARG A 76 0.58 18.74 -1.83
C ARG A 76 1.52 19.61 -2.66
N GLY A 77 0.94 20.61 -3.34
CA GLY A 77 1.67 21.42 -4.32
C GLY A 77 2.29 20.52 -5.38
N ASP A 78 3.61 20.58 -5.52
CA ASP A 78 4.37 19.83 -6.52
C ASP A 78 4.85 18.45 -5.99
N THR A 79 4.14 17.88 -5.01
CA THR A 79 4.49 16.57 -4.44
C THR A 79 3.27 15.67 -4.24
N LEU A 80 3.52 14.36 -4.27
CA LEU A 80 2.56 13.32 -3.90
C LEU A 80 2.99 12.68 -2.58
N VAL A 81 2.11 12.74 -1.58
CA VAL A 81 2.37 12.19 -0.25
C VAL A 81 1.54 10.94 -0.05
N ALA A 82 2.20 9.80 0.14
CA ALA A 82 1.51 8.52 0.36
C ALA A 82 0.69 8.54 1.66
N ALA A 83 -0.55 8.05 1.62
CA ALA A 83 -1.36 7.81 2.80
C ALA A 83 -1.31 6.33 3.19
N ASN A 84 -1.29 6.02 4.49
CA ASN A 84 -1.25 4.63 4.97
C ASN A 84 -2.64 4.07 5.36
N SER A 85 -3.63 4.95 5.51
CA SER A 85 -5.02 4.58 5.80
C SER A 85 -5.95 5.72 5.39
N TRP A 86 -7.18 5.37 5.05
CA TRP A 86 -8.20 6.35 4.68
C TRP A 86 -9.61 5.84 4.89
N THR A 87 -10.55 6.77 5.00
CA THR A 87 -11.98 6.52 4.79
C THR A 87 -12.50 7.47 3.71
N VAL A 88 -13.48 7.01 2.94
CA VAL A 88 -14.02 7.76 1.79
C VAL A 88 -15.50 8.06 2.00
N SER A 89 -15.86 9.30 1.71
CA SER A 89 -17.25 9.74 1.59
C SER A 89 -17.64 9.78 0.13
N THR A 90 -18.84 9.29 -0.20
CA THR A 90 -19.33 9.22 -1.58
C THR A 90 -20.69 9.88 -1.75
N ARG A 91 -20.99 10.38 -2.96
CA ARG A 91 -22.32 10.82 -3.39
C ARG A 91 -22.65 10.14 -4.71
N GLY A 92 -23.72 9.36 -4.76
CA GLY A 92 -24.07 8.56 -5.94
C GLY A 92 -22.96 7.60 -6.36
N SER A 93 -22.35 6.92 -5.39
CA SER A 93 -21.20 6.01 -5.57
C SER A 93 -19.91 6.64 -6.10
N LYS A 94 -19.84 7.98 -6.18
CA LYS A 94 -18.62 8.71 -6.57
C LYS A 94 -17.96 9.32 -5.33
N PRO A 95 -16.64 9.15 -5.13
CA PRO A 95 -15.91 9.81 -4.04
C PRO A 95 -16.05 11.33 -4.09
N VAL A 96 -16.26 11.95 -2.92
CA VAL A 96 -16.33 13.41 -2.77
C VAL A 96 -15.30 13.94 -1.78
N ALA A 97 -14.93 13.15 -0.77
CA ALA A 97 -13.93 13.52 0.23
C ALA A 97 -13.27 12.27 0.82
N TYR A 98 -12.06 12.46 1.33
CA TYR A 98 -11.29 11.45 2.02
C TYR A 98 -10.87 11.98 3.38
N ARG A 99 -10.91 11.13 4.40
CA ARG A 99 -10.15 11.32 5.63
C ARG A 99 -8.93 10.42 5.52
N VAL A 100 -7.75 11.00 5.41
CA VAL A 100 -6.48 10.31 5.15
C VAL A 100 -5.57 10.41 6.35
N THR A 101 -4.79 9.37 6.60
CA THR A 101 -3.67 9.40 7.54
C THR A 101 -2.37 9.35 6.73
N VAL A 102 -1.57 10.39 6.87
CA VAL A 102 -0.23 10.47 6.29
C VAL A 102 0.78 10.04 7.34
N PRO A 103 1.61 9.00 7.09
CA PRO A 103 2.64 8.60 8.02
C PRO A 103 3.69 9.70 8.16
N ASP A 104 4.14 9.94 9.39
CA ASP A 104 5.26 10.83 9.70
C ASP A 104 6.04 10.20 10.86
N THR A 105 7.33 10.53 10.91
CA THR A 105 8.31 10.08 11.90
C THR A 105 8.01 10.48 13.34
N GLY A 106 6.96 11.27 13.60
CA GLY A 106 6.51 11.69 14.94
C GLY A 106 5.08 11.28 15.29
N GLY A 107 4.48 10.36 14.54
CA GLY A 107 3.06 10.02 14.62
C GLY A 107 2.30 10.64 13.46
N GLY A 108 1.64 9.79 12.67
CA GLY A 108 0.98 10.21 11.44
C GLY A 108 -0.08 11.29 11.63
N ARG A 109 -0.24 12.15 10.64
CA ARG A 109 -1.24 13.23 10.64
C ARG A 109 -2.50 12.80 9.90
N SER A 110 -3.66 13.04 10.52
CA SER A 110 -4.95 12.80 9.90
C SER A 110 -5.54 14.10 9.34
N ASP A 111 -5.75 14.13 8.02
CA ASP A 111 -6.32 15.27 7.30
C ASP A 111 -7.64 14.88 6.62
N THR A 112 -8.56 15.83 6.45
CA THR A 112 -9.68 15.69 5.52
C THR A 112 -9.34 16.45 4.24
N VAL A 113 -9.47 15.79 3.09
CA VAL A 113 -9.17 16.33 1.77
C VAL A 113 -10.31 16.03 0.80
N LEU A 114 -10.45 16.87 -0.23
CA LEU A 114 -11.43 16.69 -1.28
C LEU A 114 -10.99 15.56 -2.22
N ALA A 115 -11.96 14.92 -2.90
CA ALA A 115 -11.66 13.87 -3.88
C ALA A 115 -10.77 14.36 -5.04
N GLY A 116 -10.81 15.65 -5.36
CA GLY A 116 -9.93 16.27 -6.36
C GLY A 116 -8.50 16.54 -5.88
N GLU A 117 -8.22 16.34 -4.58
CA GLU A 117 -6.90 16.56 -3.97
C GLU A 117 -6.14 15.24 -3.74
N VAL A 118 -6.69 14.13 -4.21
CA VAL A 118 -6.09 12.80 -4.05
C VAL A 118 -5.94 12.09 -5.38
N LEU A 119 -4.88 11.30 -5.49
CA LEU A 119 -4.70 10.31 -6.52
C LEU A 119 -4.89 8.92 -5.89
N HIS A 120 -5.98 8.26 -6.26
CA HIS A 120 -6.36 6.98 -5.68
C HIS A 120 -6.41 5.88 -6.74
N PHE A 121 -5.31 5.15 -6.86
CA PHE A 121 -5.17 3.97 -7.71
C PHE A 121 -5.91 2.78 -7.09
N LYS A 122 -6.67 2.06 -7.91
CA LYS A 122 -7.47 0.91 -7.48
C LYS A 122 -7.46 -0.16 -8.56
N ILE A 123 -7.39 -1.42 -8.16
CA ILE A 123 -7.56 -2.59 -9.02
C ILE A 123 -8.60 -3.54 -8.42
N GLY A 124 -9.15 -4.44 -9.24
CA GLY A 124 -10.16 -5.41 -8.77
C GLY A 124 -11.37 -4.72 -8.15
N ILE A 125 -11.82 -3.64 -8.78
CA ILE A 125 -12.87 -2.76 -8.26
C ILE A 125 -14.22 -3.49 -8.34
N PRO A 126 -14.90 -3.75 -7.22
CA PRO A 126 -16.22 -4.37 -7.23
C PRO A 126 -17.32 -3.38 -7.60
N VAL A 127 -18.40 -3.86 -8.22
CA VAL A 127 -19.52 -3.02 -8.68
C VAL A 127 -20.30 -2.43 -7.50
N GLU A 128 -20.40 -3.16 -6.39
CA GLU A 128 -21.11 -2.74 -5.18
C GLU A 128 -20.37 -1.67 -4.37
N ARG A 129 -19.04 -1.53 -4.57
CA ARG A 129 -18.19 -0.53 -3.89
C ARG A 129 -17.11 0.01 -4.85
N PRO A 130 -17.51 0.80 -5.87
CA PRO A 130 -16.58 1.26 -6.92
C PRO A 130 -15.49 2.22 -6.43
N TRP A 131 -15.57 2.66 -5.18
CA TRP A 131 -14.60 3.55 -4.52
C TRP A 131 -13.48 2.81 -3.78
N THR A 132 -13.47 1.47 -3.75
CA THR A 132 -12.43 0.64 -3.10
C THR A 132 -11.76 -0.31 -4.09
N GLY A 133 -10.49 -0.64 -3.85
CA GLY A 133 -9.79 -1.72 -4.53
C GLY A 133 -9.94 -3.08 -3.83
N THR A 134 -9.52 -4.14 -4.51
CA THR A 134 -9.41 -5.49 -3.91
C THR A 134 -8.04 -6.07 -4.20
N SER A 135 -7.40 -6.63 -3.17
CA SER A 135 -6.12 -7.32 -3.29
C SER A 135 -6.18 -8.47 -4.31
N PRO A 136 -5.15 -8.64 -5.17
CA PRO A 136 -4.98 -9.84 -5.98
C PRO A 136 -5.01 -11.14 -5.16
N LEU A 137 -4.41 -11.15 -3.96
CA LEU A 137 -4.37 -12.33 -3.09
C LEU A 137 -5.77 -12.74 -2.62
N HIS A 138 -6.60 -11.75 -2.27
CA HIS A 138 -7.99 -12.01 -1.90
C HIS A 138 -8.79 -12.59 -3.08
N ARG A 139 -8.48 -12.21 -4.33
CA ARG A 139 -9.14 -12.80 -5.52
C ARG A 139 -8.61 -14.18 -5.91
N ALA A 140 -7.38 -14.50 -5.55
CA ALA A 140 -6.78 -15.80 -5.83
C ALA A 140 -7.34 -16.91 -4.92
N SER A 141 -8.13 -16.57 -3.89
CA SER A 141 -8.66 -17.51 -2.89
C SER A 141 -7.58 -18.34 -2.19
N LEU A 142 -6.31 -17.90 -2.26
CA LEU A 142 -5.19 -18.52 -1.59
C LEU A 142 -5.10 -17.92 -0.20
N THR A 143 -5.22 -18.75 0.83
CA THR A 143 -4.91 -18.30 2.17
C THR A 143 -3.40 -18.19 2.32
N ALA A 144 -3.00 -17.26 3.18
CA ALA A 144 -1.63 -17.09 3.60
C ALA A 144 -0.98 -18.39 4.11
N GLU A 145 -1.73 -19.13 4.92
CA GLU A 145 -1.29 -20.39 5.52
C GLU A 145 -1.13 -21.49 4.46
N MET A 146 -2.05 -21.58 3.50
CA MET A 146 -1.92 -22.53 2.39
C MET A 146 -0.66 -22.26 1.58
N LEU A 147 -0.39 -20.99 1.26
CA LEU A 147 0.77 -20.64 0.46
C LEU A 147 2.08 -20.89 1.22
N TYR A 148 2.13 -20.51 2.50
CA TYR A 148 3.25 -20.83 3.37
C TYR A 148 3.51 -22.34 3.46
N ALA A 149 2.46 -23.13 3.69
CA ALA A 149 2.59 -24.59 3.78
C ALA A 149 3.12 -25.23 2.47
N VAL A 150 2.74 -24.67 1.32
CA VAL A 150 3.27 -25.12 0.02
C VAL A 150 4.74 -24.75 -0.13
N GLU A 151 5.15 -23.53 0.24
CA GLU A 151 6.57 -23.11 0.19
C GLU A 151 7.44 -23.95 1.12
N ASP A 152 6.98 -24.17 2.36
CA ASP A 152 7.65 -24.99 3.37
C ASP A 152 7.83 -26.44 2.88
N ALA A 153 6.76 -27.05 2.35
CA ALA A 153 6.82 -28.41 1.80
C ALA A 153 7.73 -28.54 0.58
N LEU A 154 7.87 -27.49 -0.24
CA LEU A 154 8.78 -27.49 -1.39
C LEU A 154 10.22 -27.22 -0.99
N ALA A 155 10.46 -26.45 0.08
CA ALA A 155 11.81 -26.18 0.59
C ALA A 155 12.51 -27.50 0.96
N ASP A 156 11.82 -28.42 1.63
CA ASP A 156 12.38 -29.73 1.98
C ASP A 156 12.83 -30.59 0.77
N VAL A 157 12.29 -30.33 -0.43
CA VAL A 157 12.59 -31.10 -1.65
C VAL A 157 13.68 -30.45 -2.51
N PHE A 158 13.76 -29.12 -2.52
CA PHE A 158 14.60 -28.36 -3.44
C PHE A 158 15.77 -27.63 -2.77
N THR A 159 16.02 -27.88 -1.49
CA THR A 159 17.20 -27.37 -0.74
C THR A 159 18.17 -28.51 -0.41
#